data_AF-A7HRZ3-F1
#
_entry.id   AF-A7HRZ3-F1
#
_cell.length_a   1.000
_cell.length_b   1.000
_cell.length_c   1.000
_cell.angle_alpha   90.00
_cell.angle_beta   90.00
_cell.angle_gamma   90.00
#
_symmetry.space_group_name_H-M   'P 1'
#
loop_
_entity.id
_entity.type
_entity.pdbx_description
1 polymer ?
#
loop_
_entity_poly.entity_id
_entity_poly.type
_entity_poly.pdbx_seq_one_letter_code
_entity_poly.pdbx_strand_id
1 'polypeptide(L)'
;MRQNNWTWAALLLLGFVALLAFLANRFPGALDGEDARMRLVHAVLLLALVGGSLVLGWRERAGLALKQALIWIAIGLALVIGYSYSDVFQETGGRLRSALVPSSPVIVEPGTAYISRDLTGHFHADALVEGTHVRFLVDTGASDVALSAADAQRIGIDLSTLNYTVPYRTANGVIHAARVKLDEVKVGDIALRDVTASISREGLDTSLLGMSFLGRLSAVEVRGERLVLRE
;
A
#
# COMPACT_ATOMS: atom_id res chain seq x y z
N MET A 1 -38.50 -10.63 46.89
CA MET A 1 -37.38 -11.56 46.69
C MET A 1 -36.19 -10.74 46.17
N ARG A 2 -35.09 -10.63 46.92
CA ARG A 2 -33.91 -9.84 46.50
C ARG A 2 -33.27 -10.53 45.29
N GLN A 3 -33.35 -9.94 44.11
CA GLN A 3 -32.62 -10.44 42.94
C GLN A 3 -31.11 -10.35 43.24
N ASN A 4 -30.43 -11.49 43.17
CA ASN A 4 -29.02 -11.61 43.50
C ASN A 4 -28.15 -11.17 42.31
N ASN A 5 -27.97 -9.86 42.17
CA ASN A 5 -27.29 -9.19 41.05
C ASN A 5 -25.82 -9.61 40.87
N TRP A 6 -25.23 -10.25 41.88
CA TRP A 6 -23.88 -10.80 41.84
C TRP A 6 -23.71 -11.96 40.87
N THR A 7 -24.78 -12.72 40.60
CA THR A 7 -24.73 -13.87 39.66
C THR A 7 -24.54 -13.42 38.22
N TRP A 8 -25.26 -12.38 37.79
CA TRP A 8 -25.15 -11.84 36.43
C TRP A 8 -23.83 -11.09 36.21
N ALA A 9 -23.35 -10.35 37.21
CA ALA A 9 -22.03 -9.73 37.17
C ALA A 9 -20.92 -10.79 37.07
N ALA A 10 -21.03 -11.88 37.82
CA ALA A 10 -20.10 -13.00 37.74
C ALA A 10 -20.13 -13.67 36.37
N LEU A 11 -21.31 -13.89 35.77
CA LEU A 11 -21.43 -14.50 34.44
C LEU A 11 -20.84 -13.62 33.33
N LEU A 12 -21.04 -12.30 33.39
CA LEU A 12 -20.44 -11.37 32.42
C LEU A 12 -18.92 -11.31 32.54
N LEU A 13 -18.40 -11.27 33.77
CA LEU A 13 -16.96 -11.33 34.03
C LEU A 13 -16.37 -12.64 33.47
N LEU A 14 -17.04 -13.75 33.71
CA LEU A 14 -16.60 -15.08 33.27
C LEU A 14 -16.65 -15.23 31.75
N GLY A 15 -17.66 -14.68 31.09
CA GLY A 15 -17.74 -14.60 29.63
C GLY A 15 -16.65 -13.72 29.01
N PHE A 16 -16.34 -12.58 29.64
CA PHE A 16 -15.27 -11.70 29.20
C PHE A 16 -13.89 -12.37 29.33
N VAL A 17 -13.62 -13.04 30.45
CA VAL A 17 -12.39 -13.81 30.65
C VAL A 17 -12.26 -14.96 29.64
N ALA A 18 -13.35 -15.68 29.37
CA ALA A 18 -13.36 -16.75 28.37
C ALA A 18 -13.11 -16.23 26.95
N LEU A 19 -13.67 -15.06 26.60
CA LEU A 19 -13.44 -14.41 25.32
C LEU A 19 -11.98 -13.96 25.15
N LEU A 20 -11.39 -13.37 26.20
CA LEU A 20 -9.99 -12.99 26.20
C LEU A 20 -9.06 -14.21 26.06
N ALA A 21 -9.35 -15.30 26.78
CA ALA A 21 -8.60 -16.55 26.67
C ALA A 21 -8.72 -17.16 25.26
N PHE A 22 -9.91 -17.14 24.65
CA PHE A 22 -10.13 -17.61 23.29
C PHE A 22 -9.33 -16.80 22.26
N LEU A 23 -9.37 -15.47 22.37
CA LEU A 23 -8.65 -14.56 21.47
C LEU A 23 -7.12 -14.72 21.62
N ALA A 24 -6.62 -14.81 22.85
CA ALA A 24 -5.20 -15.00 23.13
C ALA A 24 -4.68 -16.32 22.54
N ASN A 25 -5.47 -17.39 22.62
CA ASN A 25 -5.11 -18.68 22.04
C ASN A 25 -5.21 -18.71 20.51
N ARG A 26 -6.13 -17.93 19.92
CA ARG A 26 -6.37 -17.90 18.48
C ARG A 26 -5.35 -17.07 17.69
N PHE A 27 -4.70 -16.11 18.35
CA PHE A 27 -3.72 -15.20 17.77
C PHE A 27 -2.41 -15.18 18.59
N PRO A 28 -1.66 -16.30 18.60
CA PRO A 28 -0.35 -16.34 19.23
C PRO A 28 0.60 -15.41 18.46
N GLY A 29 1.08 -14.36 19.13
CA GLY A 29 1.94 -13.33 18.53
C GLY A 29 1.37 -11.90 18.55
N ALA A 30 0.07 -11.75 18.84
CA ALA A 30 -0.57 -10.44 18.94
C ALA A 30 -0.03 -9.55 20.09
N LEU A 31 0.75 -10.12 21.02
CA LEU A 31 1.30 -9.47 22.21
C LEU A 31 2.84 -9.44 22.24
N ASP A 32 3.50 -9.82 21.15
CA ASP A 32 4.96 -10.00 21.14
C ASP A 32 5.72 -8.66 21.06
N GLY A 33 5.07 -7.59 20.61
CA GLY A 33 5.63 -6.24 20.57
C GLY A 33 5.27 -5.41 21.82
N GLU A 34 6.22 -4.63 22.34
CA GLU A 34 6.04 -3.72 23.47
C GLU A 34 4.90 -2.70 23.21
N ASP A 35 4.80 -2.20 21.97
CA ASP A 35 3.72 -1.33 21.52
C ASP A 35 2.34 -2.02 21.49
N ALA A 36 2.31 -3.33 21.19
CA ALA A 36 1.08 -4.10 21.17
C ALA A 36 0.57 -4.34 22.59
N ARG A 37 1.47 -4.63 23.53
CA ARG A 37 1.17 -4.76 24.96
C ARG A 37 0.62 -3.46 25.54
N MET A 38 1.27 -2.33 25.23
CA MET A 38 0.87 -1.04 25.77
C MET A 38 -0.48 -0.58 25.20
N ARG A 39 -0.78 -0.84 23.92
CA ARG A 39 -2.10 -0.57 23.32
C ARG A 39 -3.21 -1.48 23.88
N LEU A 40 -2.90 -2.74 24.17
CA LEU A 40 -3.84 -3.67 24.82
C LEU A 40 -4.22 -3.19 26.22
N VAL A 41 -3.25 -2.72 27.00
CA VAL A 41 -3.50 -2.14 28.33
C VAL A 41 -4.45 -0.94 28.24
N HIS A 42 -4.25 -0.03 27.27
CA HIS A 42 -5.15 1.10 27.07
C HIS A 42 -6.56 0.67 26.65
N ALA A 43 -6.67 -0.32 25.75
CA ALA A 43 -7.97 -0.85 25.30
C ALA A 43 -8.74 -1.52 26.45
N VAL A 44 -8.04 -2.30 27.29
CA VAL A 44 -8.63 -2.95 28.47
C VAL A 44 -9.06 -1.92 29.51
N LEU A 45 -8.26 -0.88 29.76
CA LEU A 45 -8.62 0.21 30.68
C LEU A 45 -9.85 0.99 30.19
N LEU A 46 -9.95 1.28 28.88
CA LEU A 46 -11.11 1.93 28.28
C LEU A 46 -12.36 1.04 28.35
N LEU A 47 -12.23 -0.26 28.07
CA LEU A 47 -13.33 -1.21 28.21
C LEU A 47 -13.78 -1.36 29.67
N ALA A 48 -12.84 -1.35 30.62
CA ALA A 48 -13.16 -1.39 32.05
C ALA A 48 -13.87 -0.11 32.52
N LEU A 49 -13.44 1.06 32.03
CA LEU A 49 -14.06 2.35 32.34
C LEU A 49 -15.50 2.43 31.77
N VAL A 50 -15.69 2.05 30.51
CA VAL A 50 -16.99 2.07 29.83
C VAL A 50 -17.91 0.98 30.38
N GLY A 51 -17.39 -0.23 30.61
CA GLY A 51 -18.11 -1.33 31.22
C GLY A 51 -18.53 -1.03 32.67
N GLY A 52 -17.65 -0.42 33.46
CA GLY A 52 -17.95 0.03 34.82
C GLY A 52 -19.02 1.12 34.85
N SER A 53 -19.00 2.05 33.89
CA SER A 53 -20.04 3.10 33.74
C SER A 53 -21.42 2.49 33.42
N LEU A 54 -21.46 1.46 32.58
CA LEU A 54 -22.69 0.71 32.26
C LEU A 54 -23.25 -0.03 33.48
N VAL A 55 -22.41 -0.72 34.25
CA VAL A 55 -22.83 -1.48 35.44
C VAL A 55 -23.37 -0.57 36.55
N LEU A 56 -22.84 0.66 36.68
CA LEU A 56 -23.33 1.65 37.64
C LEU A 56 -24.64 2.33 37.20
N GLY A 57 -24.96 2.32 35.89
CA GLY A 57 -26.21 2.84 35.33
C GLY A 57 -27.41 1.88 35.35
N TRP A 58 -27.24 0.65 35.85
CA TRP A 58 -28.20 -0.47 35.82
C TRP A 58 -29.45 -0.31 36.71
N ARG A 59 -29.77 0.89 37.20
CA ARG A 59 -30.81 1.02 38.23
C ARG A 59 -32.26 1.03 37.74
N GLU A 60 -32.57 1.37 36.48
CA GLU A 60 -33.99 1.69 36.17
C GLU A 60 -34.57 1.17 34.85
N ARG A 61 -33.79 0.79 33.82
CA ARG A 61 -34.39 0.49 32.48
C ARG A 61 -33.66 -0.60 31.68
N ALA A 62 -33.99 -1.87 31.95
CA ALA A 62 -33.43 -3.04 31.27
C ALA A 62 -33.57 -3.00 29.73
N GLY A 63 -34.67 -2.45 29.20
CA GLY A 63 -34.89 -2.32 27.75
C GLY A 63 -33.98 -1.29 27.06
N LEU A 64 -33.55 -0.24 27.76
CA LEU A 64 -32.60 0.75 27.24
C LEU A 64 -31.16 0.24 27.31
N ALA A 65 -30.84 -0.54 28.34
CA ALA A 65 -29.53 -1.18 28.48
C ALA A 65 -29.24 -2.19 27.36
N LEU A 66 -30.25 -2.97 26.94
CA LEU A 66 -30.10 -3.91 25.82
C LEU A 66 -29.85 -3.17 24.49
N LYS A 67 -30.59 -2.09 24.22
CA LYS A 67 -30.35 -1.25 23.03
C LYS A 67 -28.95 -0.65 23.03
N GLN A 68 -28.47 -0.17 24.18
CA GLN A 68 -27.13 0.38 24.30
C GLN A 68 -26.05 -0.68 24.12
N ALA A 69 -26.22 -1.87 24.69
CA ALA A 69 -25.30 -2.99 24.48
C ALA A 69 -25.22 -3.39 22.99
N LEU A 70 -26.36 -3.45 22.29
CA LEU A 70 -26.39 -3.73 20.85
C LEU A 70 -25.70 -2.65 20.02
N ILE A 71 -25.87 -1.37 20.37
CA ILE A 71 -25.17 -0.26 19.69
C ILE A 71 -23.66 -0.38 19.88
N TRP A 72 -23.20 -0.69 21.10
CA TRP A 72 -21.76 -0.86 21.35
C TRP A 72 -21.17 -2.09 20.68
N ILE A 73 -21.90 -3.20 20.61
CA ILE A 73 -21.51 -4.38 19.83
C ILE A 73 -21.42 -4.03 18.34
N ALA A 74 -22.39 -3.28 17.82
CA ALA A 74 -22.37 -2.83 16.42
C ALA A 74 -21.19 -1.89 16.13
N ILE A 75 -20.88 -0.95 17.03
CA ILE A 75 -19.70 -0.07 16.92
C ILE A 75 -18.41 -0.90 16.99
N GLY A 76 -18.29 -1.82 17.94
CA GLY A 76 -17.15 -2.73 18.06
C GLY A 76 -16.95 -3.57 16.80
N LEU A 77 -18.04 -4.12 16.25
CA LEU A 77 -18.01 -4.88 15.00
C LEU A 77 -17.62 -4.00 13.80
N ALA A 78 -18.16 -2.78 13.70
CA ALA A 78 -17.79 -1.83 12.66
C ALA A 78 -16.32 -1.42 12.74
N LEU A 79 -15.77 -1.27 13.96
CA LEU A 79 -14.35 -0.99 14.18
C LEU A 79 -13.47 -2.19 13.83
N VAL A 80 -13.88 -3.42 14.18
CA VAL A 80 -13.16 -4.64 13.82
C VAL A 80 -13.17 -4.85 12.31
N ILE A 81 -14.31 -4.60 11.64
CA ILE A 81 -14.42 -4.64 10.18
C ILE A 81 -13.55 -3.54 9.57
N GLY A 82 -13.67 -2.29 10.02
CA GLY A 82 -12.86 -1.17 9.53
C GLY A 82 -11.36 -1.39 9.73
N TYR A 83 -10.97 -2.04 10.83
CA TYR A 83 -9.59 -2.47 11.08
C TYR A 83 -9.17 -3.63 10.18
N SER A 84 -10.04 -4.62 9.97
CA SER A 84 -9.78 -5.73 9.04
C SER A 84 -9.60 -5.27 7.59
N TYR A 85 -10.11 -4.09 7.24
CA TYR A 85 -9.93 -3.44 5.94
C TYR A 85 -9.01 -2.21 6.01
N SER A 86 -8.25 -1.99 7.10
CA SER A 86 -7.41 -0.80 7.26
C SER A 86 -6.34 -0.65 6.19
N ASP A 87 -5.99 -1.75 5.53
CA ASP A 87 -5.01 -1.82 4.46
C ASP A 87 -5.52 -1.16 3.17
N VAL A 88 -6.84 -1.19 2.94
CA VAL A 88 -7.53 -0.57 1.80
C VAL A 88 -7.73 0.95 2.00
N PHE A 89 -7.89 1.40 3.25
CA PHE A 89 -8.08 2.81 3.58
C PHE A 89 -6.79 3.66 3.47
N GLN A 90 -5.61 3.02 3.51
CA GLN A 90 -4.32 3.69 3.29
C GLN A 90 -4.17 4.14 1.82
N GLU A 91 -4.69 3.39 0.86
CA GLU A 91 -4.60 3.72 -0.58
C GLU A 91 -5.56 4.84 -1.02
N THR A 92 -6.76 4.93 -0.42
CA THR A 92 -7.75 5.96 -0.78
C THR A 92 -7.63 7.22 0.10
N GLY A 93 -7.18 7.07 1.35
CA GLY A 93 -7.07 8.16 2.34
C GLY A 93 -5.90 9.13 2.10
N GLY A 94 -4.85 8.71 1.38
CA GLY A 94 -3.69 9.55 1.08
C GLY A 94 -4.05 10.81 0.27
N ARG A 95 -5.06 10.74 -0.60
CA ARG A 95 -5.50 11.87 -1.44
C ARG A 95 -6.46 12.84 -0.72
N LEU A 96 -7.25 12.36 0.24
CA LEU A 96 -8.19 13.20 1.01
C LEU A 96 -7.57 13.81 2.27
N ARG A 97 -6.66 13.11 2.96
CA ARG A 97 -5.90 13.67 4.10
C ARG A 97 -4.90 14.75 3.68
N SER A 98 -4.32 14.63 2.47
CA SER A 98 -3.43 15.65 1.91
C SER A 98 -4.14 16.99 1.67
N ALA A 99 -5.47 16.98 1.50
CA ALA A 99 -6.27 18.19 1.33
C ALA A 99 -6.71 18.87 2.64
N LEU A 100 -6.62 18.20 3.80
CA LEU A 100 -7.22 18.69 5.05
C LEU A 100 -6.24 18.81 6.24
N VAL A 101 -5.03 18.26 6.17
CA VAL A 101 -3.99 18.43 7.20
C VAL A 101 -2.61 18.64 6.54
N PRO A 102 -2.21 19.88 6.22
CA PRO A 102 -0.89 20.19 5.70
C PRO A 102 0.14 20.25 6.85
N SER A 103 0.44 19.13 7.51
CA SER A 103 1.54 19.08 8.50
C SER A 103 2.00 17.67 8.86
N SER A 104 2.25 16.84 7.87
CA SER A 104 3.23 15.76 8.02
C SER A 104 4.08 15.74 6.77
N PRO A 105 5.34 16.18 6.85
CA PRO A 105 6.29 15.91 5.79
C PRO A 105 6.32 14.39 5.66
N VAL A 106 5.78 13.85 4.57
CA VAL A 106 6.34 12.61 4.06
C VAL A 106 7.77 13.02 3.74
N ILE A 107 8.71 12.64 4.60
CA ILE A 107 10.13 12.80 4.33
C ILE A 107 10.38 11.84 3.16
N VAL A 108 10.12 12.32 1.95
CA VAL A 108 10.64 11.72 0.75
C VAL A 108 12.12 12.02 0.85
N GLU A 109 12.92 11.01 1.20
CA GLU A 109 14.36 11.13 1.13
C GLU A 109 14.72 11.61 -0.28
N PRO A 110 15.44 12.73 -0.44
CA PRO A 110 15.85 13.21 -1.75
C PRO A 110 16.54 12.09 -2.54
N GLY A 111 16.20 11.94 -3.82
CA GLY A 111 16.72 10.86 -4.65
C GLY A 111 16.15 9.48 -4.36
N THR A 112 15.05 9.38 -3.58
CA THR A 112 14.33 8.11 -3.37
C THR A 112 12.94 8.14 -3.99
N ALA A 113 12.60 7.13 -4.78
CA ALA A 113 11.26 6.94 -5.31
C ALA A 113 10.62 5.67 -4.73
N TYR A 114 9.36 5.79 -4.30
CA TYR A 114 8.56 4.67 -3.80
C TYR A 114 7.46 4.34 -4.82
N ILE A 115 7.42 3.10 -5.26
CA ILE A 115 6.45 2.60 -6.23
C ILE A 115 5.63 1.50 -5.56
N SER A 116 4.30 1.64 -5.56
CA SER A 116 3.40 0.61 -5.03
C SER A 116 3.20 -0.50 -6.06
N ARG A 117 3.03 -1.73 -5.58
CA ARG A 117 2.56 -2.85 -6.39
C ARG A 117 1.09 -2.63 -6.76
N ASP A 118 0.73 -2.96 -7.98
CA ASP A 118 -0.67 -2.93 -8.41
C ASP A 118 -1.42 -4.21 -7.99
N LEU A 119 -2.73 -4.25 -8.28
CA LEU A 119 -3.58 -5.42 -8.01
C LEU A 119 -3.20 -6.66 -8.84
N THR A 120 -2.44 -6.50 -9.93
CA THR A 120 -1.98 -7.62 -10.78
C THR A 120 -0.66 -8.22 -10.30
N GLY A 121 -0.04 -7.60 -9.29
CA GLY A 121 1.19 -8.04 -8.69
C GLY A 121 2.45 -7.39 -9.29
N HIS A 122 2.30 -6.42 -10.20
CA HIS A 122 3.38 -5.76 -10.91
C HIS A 122 3.66 -4.36 -10.35
N PHE A 123 4.87 -3.85 -10.58
CA PHE A 123 5.23 -2.48 -10.22
C PHE A 123 5.15 -1.57 -11.43
N HIS A 124 4.41 -0.46 -11.30
CA HIS A 124 4.29 0.54 -12.35
C HIS A 124 4.90 1.87 -11.91
N ALA A 125 5.89 2.35 -12.66
CA ALA A 125 6.53 3.64 -12.44
C ALA A 125 5.91 4.69 -13.37
N ASP A 126 5.33 5.75 -12.81
CA ASP A 126 4.99 6.93 -13.58
C ASP A 126 6.26 7.81 -13.69
N ALA A 127 6.73 8.00 -14.92
CA ALA A 127 7.95 8.73 -15.22
C ALA A 127 7.68 9.94 -16.11
N LEU A 128 8.54 10.94 -16.04
CA LEU A 128 8.61 12.04 -16.99
C LEU A 128 9.78 11.75 -17.96
N VAL A 129 9.48 11.60 -19.23
CA VAL A 129 10.45 11.32 -20.31
C VAL A 129 10.32 12.42 -21.34
N GLU A 130 11.40 13.17 -21.57
CA GLU A 130 11.37 14.33 -22.48
C GLU A 130 10.20 15.30 -22.18
N GLY A 131 9.92 15.52 -20.90
CA GLY A 131 8.81 16.38 -20.45
C GLY A 131 7.41 15.77 -20.58
N THR A 132 7.30 14.51 -21.01
CA THR A 132 6.02 13.81 -21.21
C THR A 132 5.84 12.69 -20.19
N HIS A 133 4.65 12.59 -19.58
CA HIS A 133 4.34 11.50 -18.66
C HIS A 133 4.16 10.17 -19.40
N VAL A 134 4.94 9.17 -18.99
CA VAL A 134 4.90 7.80 -19.50
C VAL A 134 4.82 6.84 -18.32
N ARG A 135 3.92 5.87 -18.42
CA ARG A 135 3.79 4.80 -17.43
C ARG A 135 4.60 3.60 -17.87
N PHE A 136 5.50 3.16 -17.02
CA PHE A 136 6.35 2.00 -17.26
C PHE A 136 5.95 0.84 -16.36
N LEU A 137 6.02 -0.37 -16.89
CA LEU A 137 6.14 -1.59 -16.09
C LEU A 137 7.61 -1.75 -15.69
N VAL A 138 7.90 -1.94 -14.40
CA VAL A 138 9.26 -2.19 -13.94
C VAL A 138 9.65 -3.62 -14.30
N ASP A 139 10.71 -3.77 -15.12
CA ASP A 139 11.17 -5.06 -15.62
C ASP A 139 12.69 -5.19 -15.50
N THR A 140 13.15 -5.91 -14.49
CA THR A 140 14.58 -6.21 -14.29
C THR A 140 15.14 -7.19 -15.33
N GLY A 141 14.29 -7.85 -16.11
CA GLY A 141 14.69 -8.73 -17.21
C GLY A 141 14.97 -7.98 -18.52
N ALA A 142 14.51 -6.73 -18.65
CA ALA A 142 14.79 -5.88 -19.80
C ALA A 142 16.17 -5.23 -19.65
N SER A 143 17.05 -5.40 -20.66
CA SER A 143 18.39 -4.84 -20.63
C SER A 143 18.41 -3.31 -20.73
N ASP A 144 17.50 -2.75 -21.53
CA ASP A 144 17.34 -1.32 -21.73
C ASP A 144 15.90 -0.90 -21.39
N VAL A 145 15.67 0.38 -21.13
CA VAL A 145 14.32 0.96 -21.18
C VAL A 145 13.71 0.65 -22.53
N ALA A 146 12.51 0.07 -22.56
CA ALA A 146 11.80 -0.26 -23.79
C ALA A 146 10.57 0.62 -23.91
N LEU A 147 10.46 1.39 -24.98
CA LEU A 147 9.30 2.24 -25.24
C LEU A 147 8.36 1.54 -26.22
N SER A 148 7.07 1.59 -25.89
CA SER A 148 6.03 1.25 -26.85
C SER A 148 6.06 2.23 -28.03
N ALA A 149 5.61 1.81 -29.21
CA ALA A 149 5.49 2.69 -30.37
C ALA A 149 4.61 3.92 -30.07
N ALA A 150 3.55 3.73 -29.29
CA ALA A 150 2.64 4.80 -28.88
C ALA A 150 3.32 5.82 -27.96
N ASP A 151 4.08 5.37 -26.97
CA ASP A 151 4.80 6.27 -26.06
C ASP A 151 5.95 6.98 -26.75
N ALA A 152 6.69 6.29 -27.61
CA ALA A 152 7.74 6.90 -28.44
C ALA A 152 7.21 8.06 -29.30
N GLN A 153 6.03 7.89 -29.91
CA GLN A 153 5.38 8.99 -30.65
C GLN A 153 4.92 10.12 -29.73
N ARG A 154 4.36 9.79 -28.55
CA ARG A 154 3.91 10.79 -27.56
C ARG A 154 5.05 11.68 -27.08
N ILE A 155 6.26 11.12 -26.93
CA ILE A 155 7.45 11.88 -26.55
C ILE A 155 8.12 12.58 -27.75
N GLY A 156 7.53 12.52 -28.94
CA GLY A 156 7.96 13.27 -30.12
C GLY A 156 8.94 12.55 -31.05
N ILE A 157 9.16 11.24 -30.88
CA ILE A 157 10.05 10.47 -31.76
C ILE A 157 9.31 10.06 -33.04
N ASP A 158 9.87 10.42 -34.19
CA ASP A 158 9.36 9.99 -35.50
C ASP A 158 9.83 8.54 -35.82
N LEU A 159 8.90 7.60 -35.62
CA LEU A 159 9.14 6.16 -35.84
C LEU A 159 9.55 5.79 -37.27
N SER A 160 9.20 6.62 -38.27
CA SER A 160 9.50 6.36 -39.68
C SER A 160 10.97 6.58 -40.02
N THR A 161 11.66 7.40 -39.23
CA THR A 161 13.08 7.73 -39.40
C THR A 161 14.02 6.76 -38.70
N LEU A 162 13.48 5.89 -37.84
CA LEU A 162 14.25 4.97 -37.02
C LEU A 162 14.72 3.73 -37.78
N ASN A 163 15.94 3.29 -37.48
CA ASN A 163 16.52 2.06 -38.02
C ASN A 163 16.32 0.89 -37.04
N TYR A 164 15.45 -0.05 -37.40
CA TYR A 164 15.09 -1.21 -36.57
C TYR A 164 16.01 -2.39 -36.92
N THR A 165 17.29 -2.26 -36.59
CA THR A 165 18.32 -3.25 -36.96
C THR A 165 18.89 -3.99 -35.77
N VAL A 166 18.57 -3.57 -34.53
CA VAL A 166 19.14 -4.18 -33.32
C VAL A 166 18.27 -5.37 -32.89
N PRO A 167 18.81 -6.60 -32.86
CA PRO A 167 18.06 -7.76 -32.44
C PRO A 167 17.94 -7.80 -30.90
N TYR A 168 16.73 -7.99 -30.40
CA TYR A 168 16.42 -8.22 -28.99
C TYR A 168 15.74 -9.58 -28.83
N ARG A 169 16.13 -10.33 -27.81
CA ARG A 169 15.53 -11.62 -27.48
C ARG A 169 14.43 -11.42 -26.45
N THR A 170 13.23 -11.85 -26.80
CA THR A 170 12.04 -11.81 -25.94
C THR A 170 11.50 -13.23 -25.71
N ALA A 171 10.49 -13.36 -24.86
CA ALA A 171 9.79 -14.62 -24.65
C ALA A 171 9.14 -15.15 -25.94
N ASN A 172 8.74 -14.26 -26.86
CA ASN A 172 8.09 -14.61 -28.12
C ASN A 172 9.08 -14.79 -29.29
N GLY A 173 10.39 -14.80 -28.99
CA GLY A 173 11.45 -14.93 -29.98
C GLY A 173 12.26 -13.66 -30.18
N VAL A 174 13.00 -13.58 -31.29
CA VAL A 174 13.85 -12.42 -31.61
C VAL A 174 13.02 -11.37 -32.35
N ILE A 175 13.03 -10.15 -31.82
CA ILE A 175 12.45 -8.96 -32.47
C ILE A 175 13.57 -8.00 -32.86
N HIS A 176 13.30 -7.08 -33.79
CA HIS A 176 14.22 -6.00 -34.11
C HIS A 176 13.67 -4.68 -33.60
N ALA A 177 14.50 -3.94 -32.88
CA ALA A 177 14.16 -2.64 -32.32
C ALA A 177 15.14 -1.57 -32.82
N ALA A 178 14.71 -0.32 -32.75
CA ALA A 178 15.57 0.83 -32.92
C ALA A 178 16.14 1.24 -31.56
N ARG A 179 17.45 1.43 -31.47
CA ARG A 179 18.08 1.97 -30.27
C ARG A 179 18.09 3.49 -30.34
N VAL A 180 17.64 4.14 -29.27
CA VAL A 180 17.65 5.59 -29.11
C VAL A 180 18.27 5.96 -27.77
N LYS A 181 18.57 7.25 -27.60
CA LYS A 181 19.07 7.79 -26.35
C LYS A 181 18.09 8.87 -25.91
N LEU A 182 17.59 8.74 -24.68
CA LEU A 182 16.73 9.71 -24.04
C LEU A 182 17.62 10.69 -23.27
N ASP A 183 17.37 11.97 -23.45
CA ASP A 183 18.13 13.04 -22.81
C ASP A 183 17.86 13.06 -21.31
N GLU A 184 16.59 12.87 -20.89
CA GLU A 184 16.22 12.80 -19.48
C GLU A 184 15.03 11.85 -19.22
N VAL A 185 15.19 10.99 -18.21
CA VAL A 185 14.14 10.16 -17.63
C VAL A 185 14.08 10.44 -16.14
N LYS A 186 12.92 10.89 -15.66
CA LYS A 186 12.69 11.21 -14.25
C LYS A 186 11.60 10.33 -13.64
N VAL A 187 11.90 9.69 -12.52
CA VAL A 187 10.96 8.86 -11.74
C VAL A 187 10.93 9.39 -10.31
N GLY A 188 9.80 9.99 -9.91
CA GLY A 188 9.74 10.74 -8.64
C GLY A 188 10.78 11.86 -8.62
N ASP A 189 11.68 11.86 -7.63
CA ASP A 189 12.77 12.83 -7.51
C ASP A 189 14.08 12.39 -8.19
N ILE A 190 14.15 11.16 -8.71
CA ILE A 190 15.34 10.62 -9.38
C ILE A 190 15.32 11.06 -10.84
N ALA A 191 16.37 11.73 -11.32
CA ALA A 191 16.49 12.17 -12.70
C ALA A 191 17.79 11.66 -13.31
N LEU A 192 17.67 10.73 -14.26
CA LEU A 192 18.82 10.21 -15.00
C LEU A 192 18.84 10.81 -16.40
N ARG A 193 20.03 11.24 -16.82
CA ARG A 193 20.29 11.74 -18.17
C ARG A 193 20.94 10.69 -19.04
N ASP A 194 20.85 10.85 -20.35
CA ASP A 194 21.57 10.02 -21.30
C ASP A 194 21.19 8.51 -21.20
N VAL A 195 19.89 8.22 -21.05
CA VAL A 195 19.38 6.87 -20.81
C VAL A 195 19.20 6.14 -22.15
N THR A 196 19.90 5.01 -22.33
CA THR A 196 19.70 4.15 -23.50
C THR A 196 18.31 3.55 -23.47
N ALA A 197 17.58 3.66 -24.58
CA ALA A 197 16.27 3.04 -24.74
C ALA A 197 16.16 2.30 -26.08
N SER A 198 15.19 1.40 -26.17
CA SER A 198 14.83 0.66 -27.38
C SER A 198 13.37 0.91 -27.73
N ILE A 199 13.07 0.97 -29.03
CA ILE A 199 11.72 1.14 -29.55
C ILE A 199 11.45 0.01 -30.52
N SER A 200 10.44 -0.81 -30.23
CA SER A 200 9.94 -1.81 -31.17
C SER A 200 8.73 -1.27 -31.91
N ARG A 201 8.57 -1.66 -33.19
CA ARG A 201 7.38 -1.31 -33.99
C ARG A 201 6.15 -2.12 -33.58
N GLU A 202 6.37 -3.36 -33.11
CA GLU A 202 5.32 -4.32 -32.75
C GLU A 202 5.76 -5.15 -31.53
N GLY A 203 4.79 -5.73 -30.82
CA GLY A 203 5.07 -6.71 -29.75
C GLY A 203 5.33 -6.13 -28.36
N LEU A 204 5.16 -4.82 -28.17
CA LEU A 204 5.22 -4.19 -26.84
C LEU A 204 4.05 -3.22 -26.63
N ASP A 205 3.09 -3.64 -25.81
CA ASP A 205 1.88 -2.86 -25.50
C ASP A 205 2.11 -1.82 -24.39
N THR A 206 3.06 -2.07 -23.49
CA THR A 206 3.37 -1.21 -22.35
C THR A 206 4.88 -1.00 -22.28
N SER A 207 5.30 0.25 -22.07
CA SER A 207 6.72 0.58 -21.94
C SER A 207 7.33 -0.08 -20.70
N LEU A 208 8.59 -0.52 -20.78
CA LEU A 208 9.32 -1.21 -19.73
C LEU A 208 10.46 -0.36 -19.18
N LEU A 209 10.55 -0.24 -17.85
CA LEU A 209 11.67 0.39 -17.18
C LEU A 209 12.73 -0.68 -16.90
N GLY A 210 13.73 -0.74 -17.79
CA GLY A 210 14.77 -1.76 -17.78
C GLY A 210 16.07 -1.34 -17.10
N MET A 211 17.08 -2.20 -17.24
CA MET A 211 18.37 -2.08 -16.54
C MET A 211 19.23 -0.89 -16.98
N SER A 212 19.03 -0.31 -18.17
CA SER A 212 19.72 0.94 -18.56
C SER A 212 19.32 2.15 -17.69
N PHE A 213 18.18 2.07 -17.00
CA PHE A 213 17.78 3.00 -15.95
C PHE A 213 18.04 2.39 -14.56
N LEU A 214 17.44 1.21 -14.28
CA LEU A 214 17.47 0.59 -12.95
C LEU A 214 18.88 0.25 -12.48
N GLY A 215 19.77 -0.16 -13.39
CA GLY A 215 21.15 -0.53 -13.06
C GLY A 215 22.07 0.66 -12.77
N ARG A 216 21.60 1.89 -12.99
CA ARG A 216 22.35 3.12 -12.66
C ARG A 216 22.01 3.66 -11.27
N LEU A 217 21.01 3.09 -10.63
CA LEU A 217 20.57 3.44 -9.29
C LEU A 217 21.48 2.80 -8.25
N SER A 218 21.71 3.49 -7.13
CA SER A 218 22.45 2.93 -5.99
C SER A 218 21.70 1.77 -5.31
N ALA A 219 20.36 1.76 -5.36
CA ALA A 219 19.56 0.66 -4.83
C ALA A 219 18.22 0.48 -5.57
N VAL A 220 17.84 -0.80 -5.76
CA VAL A 220 16.53 -1.23 -6.26
C VAL A 220 16.05 -2.35 -5.33
N GLU A 221 15.17 -2.02 -4.38
CA GLU A 221 14.75 -2.93 -3.31
C GLU A 221 13.24 -3.17 -3.32
N VAL A 222 12.82 -4.43 -3.29
CA VAL A 222 11.41 -4.80 -3.08
C VAL A 222 11.18 -5.05 -1.58
N ARG A 223 10.30 -4.25 -0.98
CA ARG A 223 9.88 -4.36 0.43
C ARG A 223 8.37 -4.57 0.51
N GLY A 224 7.96 -5.84 0.49
CA GLY A 224 6.54 -6.22 0.48
C GLY A 224 5.81 -5.72 -0.76
N GLU A 225 4.85 -4.82 -0.55
CA GLU A 225 4.03 -4.19 -1.61
C GLU A 225 4.65 -2.90 -2.19
N ARG A 226 5.91 -2.59 -1.84
CA ARG A 226 6.61 -1.41 -2.35
C ARG A 226 7.93 -1.77 -3.00
N LEU A 227 8.23 -1.10 -4.11
CA LEU A 227 9.54 -1.01 -4.73
C LEU A 227 10.17 0.33 -4.33
N VAL A 228 11.38 0.28 -3.81
CA VAL A 228 12.17 1.44 -3.39
C VAL A 228 13.34 1.60 -4.35
N LEU A 229 13.40 2.74 -5.02
CA LEU A 229 14.48 3.13 -5.92
C LEU A 229 15.29 4.24 -5.24
N ARG A 230 16.63 4.17 -5.29
CA ARG A 230 17.52 5.22 -4.77
C ARG A 230 18.57 5.59 -5.82
N GLU A 231 18.76 6.88 -6.04
CA GLU A 231 19.83 7.42 -6.91
C GLU A 231 21.23 7.04 -6.40
#